data_AF-A0A1R2C542-F1
#
_entry.id   AF-A0A1R2C542-F1
#
_cell.length_a   1.000
_cell.length_b   1.000
_cell.length_c   1.000
_cell.angle_alpha   90.00
_cell.angle_beta   90.00
_cell.angle_gamma   90.00
#
_symmetry.space_group_name_H-M   'P 1'
#
loop_
_entity.id
_entity.type
_entity.pdbx_description
1 polymer ?
#
loop_
_entity_poly.entity_id
_entity_poly.type
_entity_poly.pdbx_seq_one_letter_code
_entity_poly.pdbx_strand_id
1 'polypeptide(L)'
;MKSSLDRYATQSPEVIEDMITKITIRNSSAEKLPVIRKPFQFNASYAKAAEFQAKSWAEKREPSKKVKNSALVDLLKALFNSLEVDNLGKVRGLKVVEQLIFLGLATEPASLIKILCAAFKEPEISRLKLSLEDMMMFCSGDRRTDYILDRLNIGSEKNREKKSAMVPGVKILGFTMFQADHKKSSTIGAAPNQTFSGVTMADHLTIINEWWKEVDLKNENYADAEEVAHKLVEKAIVGNTLDAKRLLGPVENKLGKISYQQFQQVFARSMLKGALSSLVGRLSEGPLAKPYFTVSMKLSAYKRKLLIARIQPDDAQITKAEGENALKAIEKYKRYVRSISPTREK
;
A
#
# COMPACT_ATOMS: atom_id res chain seq x y z
N MET A 1 38.14 10.71 9.42
CA MET A 1 38.06 12.07 8.83
C MET A 1 37.29 12.95 9.81
N LYS A 2 37.98 13.77 10.61
CA LYS A 2 37.33 14.76 11.50
C LYS A 2 36.88 15.95 10.65
N SER A 3 35.64 16.38 10.84
CA SER A 3 35.02 17.43 10.04
C SER A 3 35.75 18.76 10.24
N SER A 4 35.84 19.58 9.19
CA SER A 4 36.43 20.92 9.20
C SER A 4 35.74 21.89 10.17
N LEU A 5 34.59 21.52 10.74
CA LEU A 5 33.85 22.29 11.74
C LEU A 5 34.42 22.16 13.17
N ASP A 6 35.10 21.07 13.51
CA ASP A 6 35.65 20.87 14.86
C ASP A 6 36.89 21.72 15.16
N ARG A 7 37.47 22.40 14.15
CA ARG A 7 38.64 23.27 14.35
C ARG A 7 38.29 24.68 14.85
N TYR A 8 37.02 25.06 14.85
CA TYR A 8 36.60 26.39 15.29
C TYR A 8 36.10 26.44 16.75
N ALA A 9 35.91 25.28 17.40
CA ALA A 9 35.36 25.21 18.76
C ALA A 9 36.38 25.50 19.89
N THR A 10 37.63 25.86 19.57
CA THR A 10 38.70 26.08 20.57
C THR A 10 39.42 27.42 20.42
N GLN A 11 38.93 28.34 19.59
CA GLN A 11 39.52 29.68 19.51
C GLN A 11 39.02 30.54 20.68
N SER A 12 39.94 31.23 21.36
CA SER A 12 39.58 32.11 22.47
C SER A 12 38.69 33.25 21.96
N PRO A 13 37.78 33.80 22.80
CA PRO A 13 36.89 34.90 22.42
C PRO A 13 37.61 36.08 21.78
N GLU A 14 38.84 36.36 22.23
CA GLU A 14 39.70 37.44 21.73
C GLU A 14 40.10 37.26 20.25
N VAL A 15 40.33 36.00 19.82
CA VAL A 15 40.66 35.70 18.41
C VAL A 15 39.45 35.90 17.51
N ILE A 16 38.25 35.60 18.02
CA ILE A 16 37.00 35.82 17.29
C ILE A 16 36.72 37.32 17.16
N GLU A 17 36.92 38.10 18.23
CA GLU A 17 36.76 39.56 18.19
C GLU A 17 37.77 40.23 17.24
N ASP A 18 39.03 39.80 17.23
CA ASP A 18 40.03 40.32 16.29
C ASP A 18 39.69 39.96 14.83
N MET A 19 39.17 38.74 14.58
CA MET A 19 38.67 38.35 13.26
C MET A 19 37.48 39.20 12.80
N ILE A 20 36.50 39.43 13.68
CA ILE A 20 35.34 40.28 13.39
C ILE A 20 35.80 41.70 13.10
N THR A 21 36.71 42.25 13.90
CA THR A 21 37.24 43.60 13.74
C THR A 21 37.99 43.74 12.41
N LYS A 22 38.79 42.74 12.03
CA LYS A 22 39.48 42.71 10.72
C LYS A 22 38.51 42.61 9.55
N ILE A 23 37.42 41.84 9.65
CA ILE A 23 36.39 41.77 8.61
C ILE A 23 35.64 43.10 8.49
N THR A 24 35.27 43.72 9.62
CA THR A 24 34.57 45.01 9.63
C THR A 24 35.45 46.13 9.06
N ILE A 25 36.73 46.16 9.41
CA ILE A 25 37.68 47.14 8.86
C ILE A 25 37.85 46.94 7.34
N ARG A 26 38.00 45.70 6.88
CA ARG A 26 38.14 45.37 5.45
C ARG A 26 36.91 45.75 4.62
N ASN A 27 35.72 45.72 5.23
CA ASN A 27 34.48 46.20 4.60
C ASN A 27 34.27 47.71 4.70
N SER A 28 34.94 48.39 5.64
CA SER A 28 34.86 49.84 5.83
C SER A 28 35.84 50.64 4.95
N SER A 29 36.88 49.99 4.43
CA SER A 29 37.80 50.56 3.44
C SER A 29 37.18 50.62 2.04
N ALA A 30 36.25 51.55 1.87
CA ALA A 30 36.04 52.38 0.68
C ALA A 30 36.24 51.75 -0.72
N GLU A 31 35.65 50.59 -1.00
CA GLU A 31 35.10 50.38 -2.35
C GLU A 31 33.79 51.16 -2.40
N LYS A 32 33.84 52.33 -3.05
CA LYS A 32 32.64 53.08 -3.43
C LYS A 32 31.74 52.13 -4.20
N LEU A 33 30.73 51.56 -3.53
CA LEU A 33 29.68 50.80 -4.18
C LEU A 33 29.19 51.65 -5.36
N PRO A 34 29.16 51.09 -6.58
CA PRO A 34 28.76 51.87 -7.75
C PRO A 34 27.41 52.49 -7.45
N VAL A 35 27.36 53.82 -7.47
CA VAL A 35 26.12 54.56 -7.28
C VAL A 35 25.23 54.16 -8.45
N ILE A 36 24.28 53.25 -8.21
CA ILE A 36 23.28 52.86 -9.19
C ILE A 36 22.37 54.07 -9.38
N ARG A 37 22.77 54.99 -10.28
CA ARG A 37 22.10 56.29 -10.54
C ARG A 37 20.77 56.17 -11.29
N LYS A 38 20.21 54.97 -11.42
CA LYS A 38 18.88 54.79 -12.00
C LYS A 38 18.03 54.06 -10.97
N PRO A 39 16.93 54.67 -10.48
CA PRO A 39 15.95 53.92 -9.71
C PRO A 39 15.55 52.73 -10.57
N PHE A 40 15.71 51.53 -10.04
CA PHE A 40 15.30 50.30 -10.73
C PHE A 40 13.82 50.45 -11.04
N GLN A 41 13.49 50.76 -12.30
CA GLN A 41 12.12 50.93 -12.71
C GLN A 41 11.49 49.55 -12.64
N PHE A 42 10.68 49.35 -11.61
CA PHE A 42 10.01 48.09 -11.34
C PHE A 42 9.03 47.85 -12.48
N ASN A 43 9.49 47.08 -13.48
CA ASN A 43 8.66 46.80 -14.64
C ASN A 43 7.56 45.84 -14.19
N ALA A 44 6.31 46.29 -14.29
CA ALA A 44 5.13 45.56 -13.83
C ALA A 44 5.02 44.16 -14.47
N SER A 45 5.65 43.95 -15.63
CA SER A 45 5.74 42.63 -16.27
C SER A 45 6.57 41.63 -15.46
N TYR A 46 7.71 42.04 -14.89
CA TYR A 46 8.55 41.20 -14.05
C TYR A 46 7.89 40.90 -12.71
N ALA A 47 7.17 41.87 -12.14
CA ALA A 47 6.37 41.67 -10.93
C ALA A 47 5.31 40.59 -11.15
N LYS A 48 4.54 40.67 -12.25
CA LYS A 48 3.53 39.66 -12.61
C LYS A 48 4.15 38.30 -12.94
N ALA A 49 5.31 38.25 -13.60
CA ALA A 49 6.01 37.00 -13.87
C ALA A 49 6.54 36.34 -12.59
N ALA A 50 7.10 37.13 -11.66
CA ALA A 50 7.53 36.64 -10.36
C ALA A 50 6.34 36.21 -9.50
N GLU A 51 5.21 36.91 -9.54
CA GLU A 51 3.99 36.53 -8.83
C GLU A 51 3.37 35.25 -9.42
N PHE A 52 3.38 35.09 -10.74
CA PHE A 52 2.93 33.86 -11.41
C PHE A 52 3.86 32.68 -11.10
N GLN A 53 5.18 32.89 -11.09
CA GLN A 53 6.13 31.88 -10.68
C GLN A 53 5.98 31.54 -9.20
N ALA A 54 5.83 32.53 -8.31
CA ALA A 54 5.61 32.33 -6.88
C ALA A 54 4.29 31.60 -6.62
N LYS A 55 3.20 31.93 -7.34
CA LYS A 55 1.93 31.19 -7.29
C LYS A 55 2.07 29.77 -7.82
N SER A 56 2.77 29.55 -8.94
CA SER A 56 3.04 28.20 -9.45
C SER A 56 3.92 27.39 -8.50
N TRP A 57 4.89 28.02 -7.84
CA TRP A 57 5.77 27.40 -6.86
C TRP A 57 5.05 27.12 -5.54
N ALA A 58 4.17 28.03 -5.12
CA ALA A 58 3.27 27.85 -3.99
C ALA A 58 2.21 26.80 -4.29
N GLU A 59 1.56 26.73 -5.44
CA GLU A 59 0.63 25.64 -5.79
C GLU A 59 1.33 24.27 -5.90
N LYS A 60 2.63 24.26 -6.24
CA LYS A 60 3.47 23.05 -6.21
C LYS A 60 3.90 22.64 -4.78
N ARG A 61 3.86 23.54 -3.80
CA ARG A 61 4.36 23.31 -2.42
C ARG A 61 3.30 23.38 -1.33
N GLU A 62 2.28 24.21 -1.48
CA GLU A 62 0.99 23.97 -0.86
C GLU A 62 0.63 22.55 -1.26
N PRO A 63 0.45 21.63 -0.30
CA PRO A 63 -0.05 20.32 -0.61
C PRO A 63 -1.47 20.52 -1.11
N SER A 64 -1.62 20.78 -2.41
CA SER A 64 -2.85 20.83 -3.17
C SER A 64 -3.74 19.71 -2.65
N LYS A 65 -4.70 20.11 -1.80
CA LYS A 65 -5.71 19.30 -1.11
C LYS A 65 -5.57 17.81 -1.40
N LYS A 66 -4.56 17.20 -0.78
CA LYS A 66 -4.30 15.76 -0.82
C LYS A 66 -5.35 15.07 0.04
N VAL A 67 -6.56 14.97 -0.49
CA VAL A 67 -7.57 14.07 0.06
C VAL A 67 -8.15 13.23 -1.07
N LYS A 68 -7.30 12.72 -1.96
CA LYS A 68 -7.69 11.60 -2.84
C LYS A 68 -7.87 10.28 -2.07
N ASN A 69 -7.54 10.25 -0.77
CA ASN A 69 -7.70 9.07 0.11
C ASN A 69 -8.45 9.37 1.42
N SER A 70 -9.41 10.31 1.47
CA SER A 70 -10.23 10.51 2.70
C SER A 70 -10.84 9.19 3.17
N ALA A 71 -11.48 8.47 2.24
CA ALA A 71 -12.20 7.25 2.58
C ALA A 71 -11.29 6.15 3.15
N LEU A 72 -10.05 6.02 2.65
CA LEU A 72 -9.07 5.09 3.22
C LEU A 72 -8.60 5.54 4.60
N VAL A 73 -8.39 6.83 4.81
CA VAL A 73 -8.03 7.38 6.13
C VAL A 73 -9.17 7.17 7.13
N ASP A 74 -10.41 7.41 6.73
CA ASP A 74 -11.59 7.23 7.57
C ASP A 74 -11.80 5.74 7.90
N LEU A 75 -11.54 4.85 6.95
CA LEU A 75 -11.49 3.41 7.18
C LEU A 75 -10.44 3.03 8.22
N LEU A 76 -9.21 3.53 8.09
CA LEU A 76 -8.13 3.22 9.03
C LEU A 76 -8.43 3.73 10.44
N LYS A 77 -9.00 4.93 10.58
CA LYS A 77 -9.48 5.46 11.86
C LYS A 77 -10.56 4.57 12.48
N ALA A 78 -11.57 4.18 11.68
CA ALA A 78 -12.63 3.30 12.16
C ALA A 78 -12.10 1.92 12.57
N LEU A 79 -11.17 1.34 11.80
CA LEU A 79 -10.50 0.09 12.14
C LEU A 79 -9.70 0.22 13.43
N PHE A 80 -8.87 1.25 13.56
CA PHE A 80 -8.06 1.49 14.74
C PHE A 80 -8.91 1.64 16.01
N ASN A 81 -9.92 2.51 15.97
CA ASN A 81 -10.85 2.73 17.08
C ASN A 81 -11.62 1.46 17.46
N SER A 82 -11.87 0.55 16.50
CA SER A 82 -12.51 -0.74 16.81
C SER A 82 -11.59 -1.74 17.50
N LEU A 83 -10.27 -1.52 17.46
CA LEU A 83 -9.25 -2.41 18.03
C LEU A 83 -8.64 -1.86 19.31
N GLU A 84 -8.62 -0.54 19.48
CA GLU A 84 -8.14 0.14 20.67
C GLU A 84 -9.17 0.05 21.81
N VAL A 85 -9.09 -1.02 22.60
CA VAL A 85 -9.95 -1.19 23.79
C VAL A 85 -9.37 -0.43 25.00
N ASP A 86 -8.05 -0.33 25.07
CA ASP A 86 -7.34 0.12 26.29
C ASP A 86 -6.98 1.63 26.29
N ASN A 87 -7.33 2.38 25.23
CA ASN A 87 -6.97 3.81 25.04
C ASN A 87 -5.47 4.13 25.18
N LEU A 88 -4.59 3.17 24.89
CA LEU A 88 -3.13 3.32 25.03
C LEU A 88 -2.45 3.98 23.82
N GLY A 89 -3.22 4.40 22.82
CA GLY A 89 -2.74 4.90 21.53
C GLY A 89 -2.05 3.84 20.68
N LYS A 90 -2.12 2.55 21.07
CA LYS A 90 -1.40 1.44 20.42
C LYS A 90 -2.22 0.16 20.37
N VAL A 91 -2.22 -0.50 19.23
CA VAL A 91 -2.90 -1.78 18.98
C VAL A 91 -1.86 -2.87 18.74
N ARG A 92 -2.05 -4.05 19.35
CA ARG A 92 -1.17 -5.21 19.17
C ARG A 92 -1.32 -5.79 17.76
N GLY A 93 -0.22 -6.21 17.14
CA GLY A 93 -0.20 -6.77 15.78
C GLY A 93 -1.14 -7.96 15.59
N LEU A 94 -1.25 -8.85 16.59
CA LEU A 94 -2.19 -9.97 16.56
C LEU A 94 -3.65 -9.51 16.43
N LYS A 95 -4.05 -8.41 17.06
CA LYS A 95 -5.42 -7.87 16.96
C LYS A 95 -5.70 -7.26 15.58
N VAL A 96 -4.69 -6.65 14.96
CA VAL A 96 -4.77 -6.17 13.59
C VAL A 96 -4.95 -7.34 12.62
N VAL A 97 -4.13 -8.39 12.75
CA VAL A 97 -4.24 -9.62 11.95
C VAL A 97 -5.63 -10.23 12.09
N GLU A 98 -6.12 -10.37 13.33
CA GLU A 98 -7.46 -10.88 13.64
C GLU A 98 -8.50 -10.10 12.84
N GLN A 99 -8.50 -8.77 12.95
CA GLN A 99 -9.48 -7.92 12.31
C GLN A 99 -9.44 -8.00 10.78
N LEU A 100 -8.26 -8.02 10.16
CA LEU A 100 -8.13 -8.15 8.70
C LEU A 100 -8.67 -9.50 8.19
N ILE A 101 -8.48 -10.58 8.96
CA ILE A 101 -9.02 -11.91 8.64
C ILE A 101 -10.54 -11.93 8.80
N PHE A 102 -11.07 -11.33 9.87
CA PHE A 102 -12.52 -11.20 10.07
C PHE A 102 -13.21 -10.35 9.00
N LEU A 103 -12.46 -9.50 8.31
CA LEU A 103 -12.92 -8.72 7.16
C LEU A 103 -12.70 -9.43 5.83
N GLY A 104 -12.27 -10.69 5.84
CA GLY A 104 -12.07 -11.49 4.61
C GLY A 104 -10.92 -11.00 3.72
N LEU A 105 -10.03 -10.14 4.23
CA LEU A 105 -8.94 -9.58 3.42
C LEU A 105 -7.79 -10.57 3.19
N ALA A 106 -7.73 -11.62 4.02
CA ALA A 106 -6.73 -12.66 3.93
C ALA A 106 -7.35 -14.03 4.22
N THR A 107 -7.03 -15.01 3.37
CA THR A 107 -7.45 -16.41 3.54
C THR A 107 -6.44 -17.23 4.35
N GLU A 108 -5.15 -16.88 4.26
CA GLU A 108 -4.05 -17.55 4.96
C GLU A 108 -3.45 -16.64 6.05
N PRO A 109 -3.74 -16.90 7.34
CA PRO A 109 -3.27 -16.07 8.45
C PRO A 109 -1.74 -15.98 8.54
N ALA A 110 -1.04 -17.09 8.27
CA ALA A 110 0.42 -17.12 8.33
C ALA A 110 1.06 -16.19 7.30
N SER A 111 0.50 -16.13 6.09
CA SER A 111 0.96 -15.21 5.05
C SER A 111 0.71 -13.76 5.43
N LEU A 112 -0.48 -13.44 5.96
CA LEU A 112 -0.79 -12.08 6.43
C LEU A 112 0.13 -11.63 7.57
N ILE A 113 0.44 -12.52 8.52
CA ILE A 113 1.38 -12.23 9.60
C ILE A 113 2.77 -11.91 9.05
N LYS A 114 3.28 -12.72 8.11
CA LYS A 114 4.57 -12.47 7.46
C LYS A 114 4.57 -11.14 6.72
N ILE A 115 3.50 -10.85 5.98
CA ILE A 115 3.31 -9.58 5.27
C ILE A 115 3.35 -8.40 6.26
N LEU A 116 2.59 -8.44 7.36
CA LEU A 116 2.57 -7.37 8.36
C LEU A 116 3.92 -7.20 9.06
N CYS A 117 4.53 -8.29 9.51
CA CYS A 117 5.85 -8.27 10.15
C CYS A 117 6.90 -7.64 9.22
N ALA A 118 6.93 -8.07 7.96
CA ALA A 118 7.82 -7.50 6.94
C ALA A 118 7.56 -6.01 6.71
N ALA A 119 6.29 -5.63 6.57
CA ALA A 119 5.93 -4.26 6.19
C ALA A 119 6.22 -3.25 7.30
N PHE A 120 6.21 -3.68 8.57
CA PHE A 120 6.59 -2.88 9.74
C PHE A 120 7.98 -3.19 10.29
N LYS A 121 8.77 -4.04 9.60
CA LYS A 121 10.13 -4.43 9.98
C LYS A 121 10.23 -5.04 11.39
N GLU A 122 9.20 -5.73 11.82
CA GLU A 122 9.18 -6.45 13.10
C GLU A 122 9.46 -7.94 12.85
N PRO A 123 10.31 -8.61 13.65
CA PRO A 123 10.63 -10.02 13.47
C PRO A 123 9.47 -10.94 13.90
N GLU A 124 8.68 -10.50 14.88
CA GLU A 124 7.62 -11.30 15.51
C GLU A 124 6.34 -10.47 15.70
N ILE A 125 5.19 -11.08 15.40
CA ILE A 125 3.89 -10.42 15.49
C ILE A 125 3.48 -10.02 16.92
N SER A 126 4.04 -10.69 17.93
CA SER A 126 3.83 -10.40 19.35
C SER A 126 4.45 -9.07 19.78
N ARG A 127 5.52 -8.63 19.09
CA ARG A 127 6.24 -7.38 19.38
C ARG A 127 5.64 -6.19 18.65
N LEU A 128 4.99 -6.43 17.51
CA LEU A 128 4.35 -5.41 16.71
C LEU A 128 3.27 -4.67 17.52
N LYS A 129 3.47 -3.36 17.71
CA LYS A 129 2.49 -2.44 18.29
C LYS A 129 2.36 -1.25 17.35
N LEU A 130 1.16 -1.03 16.83
CA LEU A 130 0.89 0.00 15.84
C LEU A 130 0.08 1.13 16.47
N SER A 131 0.51 2.38 16.26
CA SER A 131 -0.33 3.56 16.48
C SER A 131 -1.21 3.84 15.26
N LEU A 132 -2.18 4.75 15.43
CA LEU A 132 -2.99 5.23 14.31
C LEU A 132 -2.11 5.89 13.25
N GLU A 133 -1.10 6.66 13.67
CA GLU A 133 -0.16 7.32 12.78
C GLU A 133 0.64 6.29 11.97
N ASP A 134 1.11 5.21 12.60
CA ASP A 134 1.81 4.13 11.87
C ASP A 134 0.92 3.52 10.78
N MET A 135 -0.34 3.22 11.09
CA MET A 135 -1.30 2.67 10.12
C MET A 135 -1.61 3.66 8.99
N MET A 136 -1.74 4.95 9.32
CA MET A 136 -1.97 6.00 8.32
C MET A 136 -0.74 6.21 7.43
N MET A 137 0.44 6.32 8.02
CA MET A 137 1.71 6.45 7.30
C MET A 137 1.95 5.26 6.40
N PHE A 138 1.61 4.06 6.86
CA PHE A 138 1.67 2.84 6.07
C PHE A 138 0.85 2.92 4.79
N CYS A 139 -0.38 3.41 4.85
CA CYS A 139 -1.26 3.54 3.69
C CYS A 139 -1.12 4.86 2.91
N SER A 140 -0.43 5.85 3.49
CA SER A 140 -0.24 7.17 2.89
C SER A 140 0.51 7.10 1.55
N GLY A 141 0.28 8.09 0.68
CA GLY A 141 0.57 8.12 -0.76
C GLY A 141 2.05 8.07 -1.16
N ASP A 142 2.71 6.96 -0.86
CA ASP A 142 3.96 6.58 -1.51
C ASP A 142 3.66 6.18 -2.97
N ARG A 143 4.06 7.06 -3.89
CA ARG A 143 3.93 6.86 -5.34
C ARG A 143 4.51 5.51 -5.79
N ARG A 144 5.56 5.02 -5.11
CA ARG A 144 6.17 3.73 -5.41
C ARG A 144 5.22 2.58 -5.04
N THR A 145 4.69 2.60 -3.82
CA THR A 145 3.71 1.62 -3.35
C THR A 145 2.49 1.57 -4.29
N ASP A 146 1.97 2.72 -4.70
CA ASP A 146 0.82 2.82 -5.62
C ASP A 146 1.13 2.28 -7.01
N TYR A 147 2.32 2.57 -7.54
CA TYR A 147 2.77 2.02 -8.81
C TYR A 147 2.93 0.50 -8.77
N ILE A 148 3.53 -0.04 -7.71
CA ILE A 148 3.65 -1.50 -7.52
C ILE A 148 2.26 -2.14 -7.45
N LEU A 149 1.31 -1.53 -6.72
CA LEU A 149 -0.06 -2.03 -6.62
C LEU A 149 -0.75 -2.06 -7.99
N ASP A 150 -0.61 -1.01 -8.79
CA ASP A 150 -1.13 -0.97 -10.17
C ASP A 150 -0.58 -2.14 -11.01
N ARG A 151 0.74 -2.38 -10.94
CA ARG A 151 1.36 -3.52 -11.63
C ARG A 151 0.86 -4.88 -11.14
N LEU A 152 0.65 -5.04 -9.84
CA LEU A 152 0.08 -6.27 -9.27
C LEU A 152 -1.36 -6.50 -9.74
N ASN A 153 -2.17 -5.43 -9.84
CA ASN A 153 -3.53 -5.51 -10.35
C ASN A 153 -3.56 -5.93 -11.82
N ILE A 154 -2.79 -5.25 -12.68
CA ILE A 154 -2.65 -5.59 -14.11
C ILE A 154 -2.18 -7.05 -14.28
N GLY A 155 -1.19 -7.47 -13.49
CA GLY A 155 -0.69 -8.86 -13.53
C GLY A 155 -1.77 -9.87 -13.16
N SER A 156 -2.56 -9.57 -12.13
CA SER A 156 -3.62 -10.43 -11.62
C SER A 156 -4.77 -10.58 -12.62
N GLU A 157 -5.19 -9.48 -13.24
CA GLU A 157 -6.23 -9.47 -14.28
C GLU A 157 -5.81 -10.32 -15.48
N LYS A 158 -4.57 -10.12 -15.98
CA LYS A 158 -4.02 -10.94 -17.08
C LYS A 158 -3.97 -12.43 -16.75
N ASN A 159 -3.68 -12.81 -15.50
CA ASN A 159 -3.66 -14.22 -15.11
C ASN A 159 -5.08 -14.81 -15.03
N ARG A 160 -6.07 -14.02 -14.60
CA ARG A 160 -7.49 -14.43 -14.65
C ARG A 160 -7.96 -14.64 -16.08
N GLU A 161 -7.61 -13.74 -17.00
CA GLU A 161 -7.90 -13.89 -18.43
C GLU A 161 -7.28 -15.17 -19.00
N LYS A 162 -5.99 -15.41 -18.75
CA LYS A 162 -5.30 -16.64 -19.17
C LYS A 162 -5.99 -17.91 -18.63
N LYS A 163 -6.34 -17.94 -17.34
CA LYS A 163 -7.04 -19.08 -16.73
C LYS A 163 -8.42 -19.29 -17.34
N SER A 164 -9.15 -18.21 -17.65
CA SER A 164 -10.46 -18.30 -18.30
C SER A 164 -10.36 -18.83 -19.74
N ALA A 165 -9.30 -18.48 -20.47
CA ALA A 165 -9.05 -18.96 -21.82
C ALA A 165 -8.58 -20.43 -21.87
N MET A 166 -7.87 -20.88 -20.83
CA MET A 166 -7.34 -22.24 -20.74
C MET A 166 -8.36 -23.28 -20.31
N VAL A 167 -9.59 -22.93 -19.94
CA VAL A 167 -10.66 -23.91 -19.74
C VAL A 167 -11.23 -24.26 -21.13
N PRO A 168 -10.71 -25.31 -21.81
CA PRO A 168 -11.15 -25.64 -23.15
C PRO A 168 -12.55 -26.22 -22.99
N GLY A 169 -13.49 -25.69 -23.74
CA GLY A 169 -14.92 -25.90 -23.50
C GLY A 169 -15.29 -27.30 -23.02
N VAL A 170 -15.96 -27.34 -21.86
CA VAL A 170 -17.18 -28.12 -21.78
C VAL A 170 -18.10 -27.53 -22.85
N LYS A 171 -17.91 -27.95 -24.10
CA LYS A 171 -18.93 -27.84 -25.11
C LYS A 171 -20.10 -28.61 -24.52
N ILE A 172 -21.05 -27.89 -23.93
CA ILE A 172 -22.37 -28.45 -23.62
C ILE A 172 -22.94 -28.80 -25.00
N LEU A 173 -22.68 -30.05 -25.39
CA LEU A 173 -23.06 -30.63 -26.65
C LEU A 173 -24.55 -30.95 -26.53
N GLY A 174 -25.40 -29.95 -26.80
CA GLY A 174 -26.84 -30.16 -26.89
C GLY A 174 -27.67 -29.06 -26.25
N PHE A 175 -27.79 -27.92 -26.93
CA PHE A 175 -28.88 -26.92 -26.91
C PHE A 175 -28.23 -25.67 -27.57
N THR A 176 -28.56 -25.19 -28.76
CA THR A 176 -29.77 -25.24 -29.56
C THR A 176 -29.42 -24.80 -30.98
N MET A 177 -29.82 -25.60 -31.95
CA MET A 177 -29.98 -25.18 -33.34
C MET A 177 -31.44 -24.70 -33.47
N PHE A 178 -31.70 -23.42 -33.18
CA PHE A 178 -32.94 -22.75 -33.57
C PHE A 178 -32.62 -21.26 -33.78
N GLN A 179 -32.22 -20.94 -35.00
CA GLN A 179 -32.48 -19.62 -35.57
C GLN A 179 -33.94 -19.64 -36.04
N ALA A 180 -34.77 -18.81 -35.42
CA ALA A 180 -36.04 -18.39 -35.98
C ALA A 180 -36.24 -16.91 -35.63
N ASP A 181 -36.44 -16.12 -36.68
CA ASP A 181 -36.85 -14.73 -36.62
C ASP A 181 -38.12 -14.57 -35.78
N HIS A 182 -38.12 -13.58 -34.88
CA HIS A 182 -39.16 -12.56 -34.70
C HIS A 182 -39.19 -11.97 -33.28
N LYS A 183 -39.43 -10.65 -33.27
CA LYS A 183 -40.12 -9.85 -32.25
C LYS A 183 -39.42 -9.58 -30.92
N LYS A 184 -39.02 -8.31 -30.80
CA LYS A 184 -39.01 -7.46 -29.60
C LYS A 184 -40.05 -7.94 -28.57
N SER A 185 -39.59 -8.69 -27.58
CA SER A 185 -40.28 -8.87 -26.31
C SER A 185 -39.27 -8.56 -25.22
N SER A 186 -39.65 -7.62 -24.36
CA SER A 186 -38.90 -7.18 -23.20
C SER A 186 -38.81 -8.31 -22.18
N THR A 187 -37.87 -9.22 -22.37
CA THR A 187 -37.44 -10.11 -21.30
C THR A 187 -36.63 -9.27 -20.33
N ILE A 188 -37.09 -9.24 -19.09
CA ILE A 188 -36.39 -8.72 -17.92
C ILE A 188 -34.98 -9.29 -17.97
N GLY A 189 -34.04 -8.46 -18.42
CA GLY A 189 -32.64 -8.80 -18.44
C GLY A 189 -32.23 -9.02 -17.00
N ALA A 190 -31.99 -10.27 -16.63
CA ALA A 190 -31.10 -10.57 -15.53
C ALA A 190 -29.77 -9.92 -15.91
N ALA A 191 -29.57 -8.70 -15.42
CA ALA A 191 -28.33 -7.97 -15.61
C ALA A 191 -27.22 -8.94 -15.23
N PRO A 192 -26.19 -9.16 -16.07
CA PRO A 192 -25.06 -9.96 -15.69
C PRO A 192 -24.57 -9.35 -14.38
N ASN A 193 -24.69 -10.11 -13.28
CA ASN A 193 -24.23 -9.72 -11.97
C ASN A 193 -22.77 -9.30 -12.14
N GLN A 194 -22.53 -8.00 -12.28
CA GLN A 194 -21.21 -7.40 -12.19
C GLN A 194 -20.82 -7.54 -10.74
N THR A 195 -20.48 -8.77 -10.36
CA THR A 195 -19.78 -9.06 -9.13
C THR A 195 -18.51 -8.24 -9.22
N PHE A 196 -18.34 -7.34 -8.26
CA PHE A 196 -17.17 -6.49 -8.16
C PHE A 196 -15.97 -7.41 -7.93
N SER A 197 -15.41 -7.92 -9.02
CA SER A 197 -14.32 -8.89 -9.08
C SER A 197 -13.00 -8.15 -8.81
N GLY A 198 -12.96 -7.43 -7.68
CA GLY A 198 -11.75 -6.77 -7.22
C GLY A 198 -10.61 -7.77 -7.11
N VAL A 199 -9.40 -7.30 -7.42
CA VAL A 199 -8.17 -8.08 -7.22
C VAL A 199 -7.96 -8.25 -5.71
N THR A 200 -7.83 -9.50 -5.26
CA THR A 200 -7.63 -9.85 -3.85
C THR A 200 -6.15 -10.00 -3.53
N MET A 201 -5.80 -9.98 -2.25
CA MET A 201 -4.42 -10.27 -1.81
C MET A 201 -3.97 -11.68 -2.22
N ALA A 202 -4.89 -12.64 -2.34
CA ALA A 202 -4.58 -13.99 -2.81
C ALA A 202 -4.20 -13.99 -4.30
N ASP A 203 -4.83 -13.14 -5.11
CA ASP A 203 -4.45 -12.96 -6.53
C ASP A 203 -3.04 -12.37 -6.63
N HIS A 204 -2.75 -11.33 -5.84
CA HIS A 204 -1.41 -10.73 -5.79
C HIS A 204 -0.34 -11.76 -5.40
N LEU A 205 -0.59 -12.57 -4.37
CA LEU A 205 0.33 -13.64 -3.95
C LEU A 205 0.54 -14.69 -5.03
N THR A 206 -0.51 -15.02 -5.79
CA THR A 206 -0.41 -15.97 -6.90
C THR A 206 0.54 -15.45 -7.98
N ILE A 207 0.38 -14.19 -8.36
CA ILE A 207 1.26 -13.53 -9.35
C ILE A 207 2.70 -13.41 -8.85
N ILE A 208 2.90 -13.01 -7.59
CA ILE A 208 4.24 -12.92 -6.99
C ILE A 208 4.92 -14.28 -6.96
N ASN A 209 4.18 -15.36 -6.67
CA ASN A 209 4.70 -16.72 -6.72
C ASN A 209 5.07 -17.16 -8.15
N GLU A 210 4.24 -16.84 -9.14
CA GLU A 210 4.56 -17.10 -10.56
C GLU A 210 5.85 -16.36 -10.96
N TRP A 211 5.97 -15.08 -10.63
CA TRP A 211 7.18 -14.31 -10.91
C TRP A 211 8.42 -14.84 -10.19
N TRP A 212 8.26 -15.33 -8.96
CA TRP A 212 9.36 -15.95 -8.22
C TRP A 212 9.85 -17.22 -8.89
N LYS A 213 8.95 -18.10 -9.33
CA LYS A 213 9.30 -19.36 -10.02
C LYS A 213 10.03 -19.13 -11.34
N GLU A 214 9.82 -17.97 -11.98
CA GLU A 214 10.57 -17.59 -13.17
C GLU A 214 12.03 -17.19 -12.86
N VAL A 215 12.35 -16.87 -11.59
CA VAL A 215 13.73 -16.56 -11.15
C VAL A 215 14.37 -17.79 -10.50
N ASP A 216 13.66 -18.47 -9.61
CA ASP A 216 14.14 -19.64 -8.87
C ASP A 216 13.96 -20.94 -9.69
N LEU A 217 14.65 -21.01 -10.83
CA LEU A 217 14.56 -22.16 -11.76
C LEU A 217 15.01 -23.48 -11.11
N LYS A 218 15.86 -23.41 -10.08
CA LYS A 218 16.41 -24.57 -9.38
C LYS A 218 15.56 -25.00 -8.17
N ASN A 219 14.52 -24.24 -7.81
CA ASN A 219 13.71 -24.44 -6.60
C ASN A 219 14.55 -24.46 -5.31
N GLU A 220 15.62 -23.66 -5.25
CA GLU A 220 16.49 -23.55 -4.08
C GLU A 220 15.88 -22.63 -3.00
N ASN A 221 14.76 -21.94 -3.30
CA ASN A 221 14.15 -20.89 -2.48
C ASN A 221 15.02 -19.66 -2.24
N TYR A 222 16.11 -19.51 -3.00
CA TYR A 222 16.97 -18.34 -3.02
C TYR A 222 17.39 -18.02 -4.45
N ALA A 223 17.53 -16.74 -4.76
CA ALA A 223 18.02 -16.24 -6.03
C ALA A 223 19.04 -15.12 -5.81
N ASP A 224 19.89 -14.87 -6.80
CA ASP A 224 20.82 -13.73 -6.76
C ASP A 224 20.05 -12.41 -6.84
N ALA A 225 20.45 -11.41 -6.04
CA ALA A 225 19.78 -10.12 -6.01
C ALA A 225 19.81 -9.41 -7.38
N GLU A 226 20.83 -9.66 -8.20
CA GLU A 226 20.93 -9.14 -9.56
C GLU A 226 19.88 -9.76 -10.50
N GLU A 227 19.70 -11.08 -10.44
CA GLU A 227 18.67 -11.78 -11.23
C GLU A 227 17.26 -11.31 -10.84
N VAL A 228 17.00 -11.18 -9.53
CA VAL A 228 15.72 -10.63 -9.03
C VAL A 228 15.54 -9.19 -9.49
N ALA A 229 16.60 -8.36 -9.47
CA ALA A 229 16.55 -6.98 -9.93
C ALA A 229 16.18 -6.89 -11.43
N HIS A 230 16.79 -7.72 -12.27
CA HIS A 230 16.44 -7.82 -13.69
C HIS A 230 14.99 -8.24 -13.88
N LYS A 231 14.50 -9.20 -13.07
CA LYS A 231 13.11 -9.63 -13.16
C LYS A 231 12.12 -8.54 -12.79
N LEU A 232 12.41 -7.73 -11.78
CA LEU A 232 11.56 -6.59 -11.39
C LEU A 232 11.48 -5.53 -12.50
N VAL A 233 12.55 -5.33 -13.26
CA VAL A 233 12.56 -4.45 -14.44
C VAL A 233 11.72 -5.07 -15.57
N GLU A 234 11.89 -6.36 -15.84
CA GLU A 234 11.12 -7.09 -16.87
C GLU A 234 9.60 -7.02 -16.60
N LYS A 235 9.19 -7.18 -15.34
CA LYS A 235 7.78 -7.05 -14.93
C LYS A 235 7.31 -5.60 -14.79
N ALA A 236 8.14 -4.63 -15.19
CA ALA A 236 7.87 -3.19 -15.12
C ALA A 236 7.44 -2.70 -13.72
N ILE A 237 7.96 -3.34 -12.66
CA ILE A 237 7.78 -2.93 -11.26
C ILE A 237 8.65 -1.70 -10.93
N VAL A 238 9.80 -1.60 -11.59
CA VAL A 238 10.77 -0.51 -11.51
C VAL A 238 11.30 -0.20 -12.91
N GLY A 239 11.74 1.05 -13.13
CA GLY A 239 12.16 1.50 -14.46
C GLY A 239 13.56 1.06 -14.89
N ASN A 240 14.43 0.72 -13.94
CA ASN A 240 15.81 0.32 -14.21
C ASN A 240 16.37 -0.57 -13.08
N THR A 241 17.49 -1.24 -13.36
CA THR A 241 18.14 -2.19 -12.42
C THR A 241 18.69 -1.50 -11.17
N LEU A 242 19.12 -0.23 -11.24
CA LEU A 242 19.63 0.50 -10.08
C LEU A 242 18.51 0.77 -9.06
N ASP A 243 17.34 1.18 -9.52
CA ASP A 243 16.14 1.37 -8.70
C ASP A 243 15.64 0.05 -8.12
N ALA A 244 15.79 -1.05 -8.87
CA ALA A 244 15.53 -2.40 -8.42
C ALA A 244 16.47 -2.79 -7.26
N LYS A 245 17.80 -2.64 -7.44
CA LYS A 245 18.79 -2.89 -6.37
C LYS A 245 18.51 -2.02 -5.14
N ARG A 246 18.12 -0.74 -5.32
CA ARG A 246 17.71 0.13 -4.21
C ARG A 246 16.44 -0.34 -3.49
N LEU A 247 15.50 -0.97 -4.22
CA LEU A 247 14.30 -1.57 -3.63
C LEU A 247 14.62 -2.84 -2.84
N LEU A 248 15.54 -3.64 -3.35
CA LEU A 248 15.95 -4.93 -2.78
C LEU A 248 16.95 -4.79 -1.63
N GLY A 249 17.76 -3.73 -1.61
CA GLY A 249 18.82 -3.54 -0.60
C GLY A 249 18.38 -3.70 0.86
N PRO A 250 17.20 -3.23 1.28
CA PRO A 250 16.72 -3.46 2.65
C PRO A 250 16.39 -4.92 3.00
N VAL A 251 16.14 -5.77 2.01
CA VAL A 251 15.76 -7.19 2.18
C VAL A 251 16.86 -8.16 1.74
N GLU A 252 17.89 -7.68 1.06
CA GLU A 252 19.04 -8.46 0.60
C GLU A 252 19.86 -8.98 1.79
N ASN A 253 20.27 -10.25 1.74
CA ASN A 253 21.14 -10.80 2.77
C ASN A 253 22.62 -10.43 2.51
N LYS A 254 23.50 -10.71 3.49
CA LYS A 254 24.95 -10.39 3.38
C LYS A 254 25.66 -11.09 2.21
N LEU A 255 25.06 -12.13 1.64
CA LEU A 255 25.62 -12.92 0.53
C LEU A 255 25.11 -12.43 -0.83
N GLY A 256 24.37 -11.32 -0.89
CA GLY A 256 23.76 -10.83 -2.13
C GLY A 256 22.62 -11.72 -2.65
N LYS A 257 22.05 -12.56 -1.78
CA LYS A 257 20.94 -13.46 -2.13
C LYS A 257 19.64 -13.01 -1.50
N ILE A 258 18.54 -13.36 -2.16
CA ILE A 258 17.18 -13.03 -1.76
C ILE A 258 16.41 -14.34 -1.69
N SER A 259 15.74 -14.59 -0.56
CA SER A 259 14.79 -15.68 -0.41
C SER A 259 13.40 -15.31 -0.96
N TYR A 260 12.56 -16.31 -1.22
CA TYR A 260 11.17 -16.05 -1.58
C TYR A 260 10.45 -15.15 -0.56
N GLN A 261 10.71 -15.37 0.74
CA GLN A 261 10.10 -14.55 1.78
C GLN A 261 10.53 -13.09 1.68
N GLN A 262 11.83 -12.82 1.51
CA GLN A 262 12.38 -11.47 1.28
C GLN A 262 11.81 -10.82 0.01
N PHE A 263 11.66 -11.60 -1.07
CA PHE A 263 11.02 -11.14 -2.29
C PHE A 263 9.56 -10.71 -2.06
N GLN A 264 8.77 -11.49 -1.31
CA GLN A 264 7.40 -11.12 -0.93
C GLN A 264 7.34 -9.83 -0.10
N GLN A 265 8.35 -9.55 0.74
CA GLN A 265 8.39 -8.34 1.57
C GLN A 265 8.37 -7.05 0.75
N VAL A 266 8.96 -7.08 -0.46
CA VAL A 266 8.96 -5.95 -1.40
C VAL A 266 7.55 -5.51 -1.77
N PHE A 267 6.61 -6.46 -1.83
CA PHE A 267 5.22 -6.24 -2.23
C PHE A 267 4.25 -6.10 -1.06
N ALA A 268 4.70 -6.38 0.17
CA ALA A 268 3.86 -6.49 1.35
C ALA A 268 3.00 -5.23 1.58
N ARG A 269 3.62 -4.05 1.46
CA ARG A 269 2.94 -2.76 1.63
C ARG A 269 1.88 -2.51 0.56
N SER A 270 2.21 -2.76 -0.71
CA SER A 270 1.28 -2.60 -1.83
C SER A 270 0.10 -3.55 -1.73
N MET A 271 0.34 -4.82 -1.40
CA MET A 271 -0.72 -5.82 -1.21
C MET A 271 -1.71 -5.41 -0.11
N LEU A 272 -1.21 -5.02 1.07
CA LEU A 272 -2.07 -4.64 2.19
C LEU A 272 -2.84 -3.34 1.89
N LYS A 273 -2.19 -2.36 1.26
CA LYS A 273 -2.88 -1.14 0.77
C LYS A 273 -3.97 -1.48 -0.24
N GLY A 274 -3.69 -2.36 -1.20
CA GLY A 274 -4.67 -2.82 -2.20
C GLY A 274 -5.88 -3.48 -1.57
N ALA A 275 -5.67 -4.38 -0.60
CA ALA A 275 -6.76 -5.03 0.12
C ALA A 275 -7.65 -4.03 0.88
N LEU A 276 -7.05 -3.04 1.54
CA LEU A 276 -7.79 -2.00 2.26
C LEU A 276 -8.53 -1.07 1.29
N SER A 277 -7.92 -0.66 0.18
CA SER A 277 -8.59 0.14 -0.86
C SER A 277 -9.77 -0.61 -1.51
N SER A 278 -9.62 -1.91 -1.74
CA SER A 278 -10.71 -2.77 -2.23
C SER A 278 -11.87 -2.82 -1.22
N LEU A 279 -11.57 -2.91 0.08
CA LEU A 279 -12.58 -2.82 1.13
C LEU A 279 -13.28 -1.45 1.12
N VAL A 280 -12.55 -0.33 0.96
CA VAL A 280 -13.16 1.00 0.82
C VAL A 280 -14.18 1.02 -0.32
N GLY A 281 -13.83 0.47 -1.49
CA GLY A 281 -14.76 0.33 -2.62
C GLY A 281 -16.02 -0.43 -2.23
N ARG A 282 -15.87 -1.62 -1.64
CA ARG A 282 -17.00 -2.46 -1.20
C ARG A 282 -17.91 -1.77 -0.17
N LEU A 283 -17.36 -0.97 0.74
CA LEU A 283 -18.14 -0.22 1.74
C LEU A 283 -18.80 1.05 1.15
N SER A 284 -18.32 1.51 0.00
CA SER A 284 -18.84 2.69 -0.70
C SER A 284 -19.92 2.34 -1.72
N GLU A 285 -20.19 1.05 -1.92
CA GLU A 285 -21.12 0.54 -2.93
C GLU A 285 -22.28 -0.26 -2.31
N GLY A 286 -23.35 -0.41 -3.11
CA GLY A 286 -24.54 -1.21 -2.78
C GLY A 286 -25.23 -0.87 -1.44
N PRO A 287 -25.85 -1.84 -0.76
CA PRO A 287 -26.63 -1.59 0.47
C PRO A 287 -25.82 -1.09 1.66
N LEU A 288 -24.48 -1.12 1.60
CA LEU A 288 -23.59 -0.57 2.63
C LEU A 288 -23.23 0.90 2.37
N ALA A 289 -23.49 1.43 1.17
CA ALA A 289 -23.17 2.80 0.77
C ALA A 289 -24.06 3.87 1.43
N LYS A 290 -24.98 3.51 2.32
CA LYS A 290 -25.96 4.44 2.88
C LYS A 290 -25.26 5.62 3.56
N PRO A 291 -25.64 6.88 3.24
CA PRO A 291 -24.91 8.07 3.68
C PRO A 291 -24.95 8.28 5.20
N TYR A 292 -25.99 7.75 5.86
CA TYR A 292 -26.16 7.83 7.31
C TYR A 292 -25.38 6.76 8.09
N PHE A 293 -24.73 5.81 7.41
CA PHE A 293 -23.86 4.85 8.10
C PHE A 293 -22.46 5.41 8.27
N THR A 294 -22.01 5.47 9.53
CA THR A 294 -20.60 5.71 9.83
C THR A 294 -19.74 4.57 9.30
N VAL A 295 -18.46 4.82 9.05
CA VAL A 295 -17.55 3.78 8.54
C VAL A 295 -17.47 2.57 9.49
N SER A 296 -17.52 2.81 10.81
CA SER A 296 -17.59 1.76 11.82
C SER A 296 -18.86 0.91 11.70
N MET A 297 -20.02 1.52 11.45
CA MET A 297 -21.27 0.81 11.21
C MET A 297 -21.20 -0.02 9.92
N LYS A 298 -20.61 0.53 8.85
CA LYS A 298 -20.41 -0.17 7.57
C LYS A 298 -19.51 -1.39 7.75
N LEU A 299 -18.38 -1.25 8.48
CA LEU A 299 -17.48 -2.35 8.81
C LEU A 299 -18.18 -3.46 9.60
N SER A 300 -18.95 -3.10 10.63
CA SER A 300 -19.68 -4.08 11.44
C SER A 300 -20.77 -4.79 10.63
N ALA A 301 -21.50 -4.07 9.77
CA ALA A 301 -22.47 -4.64 8.86
C ALA A 301 -21.79 -5.59 7.84
N TYR A 302 -20.67 -5.18 7.25
CA TYR A 302 -19.90 -6.01 6.32
C TYR A 302 -19.40 -7.30 6.98
N LYS A 303 -18.78 -7.21 8.17
CA LYS A 303 -18.33 -8.36 8.95
C LYS A 303 -19.48 -9.33 9.25
N ARG A 304 -20.64 -8.82 9.68
CA ARG A 304 -21.82 -9.65 9.91
C ARG A 304 -22.30 -10.35 8.65
N LYS A 305 -22.41 -9.62 7.53
CA LYS A 305 -22.78 -10.21 6.24
C LYS A 305 -21.81 -11.33 5.83
N LEU A 306 -20.51 -11.10 5.96
CA LEU A 306 -19.48 -12.08 5.60
C LEU A 306 -19.59 -13.38 6.42
N LEU A 307 -19.87 -13.27 7.73
CA LEU A 307 -20.06 -14.43 8.61
C LEU A 307 -21.35 -15.20 8.30
N ILE A 308 -22.39 -14.52 7.84
CA ILE A 308 -23.71 -15.10 7.55
C ILE A 308 -23.79 -15.63 6.11
N ALA A 309 -22.93 -15.18 5.19
CA ALA A 309 -22.94 -15.57 3.78
C ALA A 309 -22.82 -17.10 3.55
N ARG A 310 -22.34 -17.87 4.53
CA ARG A 310 -22.35 -19.34 4.45
C ARG A 310 -23.76 -19.95 4.43
N ILE A 311 -24.70 -19.32 5.12
CA ILE A 311 -26.07 -19.84 5.34
C ILE A 311 -27.12 -19.12 4.50
N GLN A 312 -26.82 -17.91 4.03
CA GLN A 312 -27.73 -17.14 3.17
C GLN A 312 -27.45 -17.38 1.68
N PRO A 313 -28.47 -17.23 0.81
CA PRO A 313 -28.26 -17.19 -0.63
C PRO A 313 -27.31 -16.05 -1.00
N ASP A 314 -26.64 -16.18 -2.14
CA ASP A 314 -25.64 -15.20 -2.60
C ASP A 314 -26.24 -13.79 -2.66
N ASP A 315 -25.58 -12.84 -1.97
CA ASP A 315 -25.84 -11.40 -2.09
C ASP A 315 -24.99 -10.86 -3.25
N ALA A 316 -25.44 -9.80 -3.92
CA ALA A 316 -24.68 -9.13 -4.98
C ALA A 316 -23.28 -8.67 -4.52
N GLN A 317 -23.07 -8.51 -3.20
CA GLN A 317 -21.80 -8.01 -2.63
C GLN A 317 -20.87 -9.09 -2.05
N ILE A 318 -21.42 -10.20 -1.55
CA ILE A 318 -20.65 -11.23 -0.85
C ILE A 318 -21.19 -12.58 -1.28
N THR A 319 -20.31 -13.39 -1.88
CA THR A 319 -20.65 -14.75 -2.29
C THR A 319 -20.53 -15.72 -1.11
N LYS A 320 -21.23 -16.84 -1.18
CA LYS A 320 -21.10 -17.94 -0.23
C LYS A 320 -19.67 -18.44 -0.11
N ALA A 321 -18.95 -18.51 -1.23
CA ALA A 321 -17.53 -18.91 -1.27
C ALA A 321 -16.63 -17.93 -0.49
N GLU A 322 -16.88 -16.62 -0.59
CA GLU A 322 -16.16 -15.62 0.22
C GLU A 322 -16.43 -15.81 1.72
N GLY A 323 -17.69 -16.04 2.11
CA GLY A 323 -18.07 -16.32 3.49
C GLY A 323 -17.41 -17.59 4.05
N GLU A 324 -17.39 -18.68 3.27
CA GLU A 324 -16.71 -19.92 3.65
C GLU A 324 -15.20 -19.74 3.81
N ASN A 325 -14.57 -18.99 2.91
CA ASN A 325 -13.14 -18.70 2.97
C ASN A 325 -12.79 -17.86 4.21
N ALA A 326 -13.61 -16.86 4.55
CA ALA A 326 -13.42 -16.06 5.76
C ALA A 326 -13.51 -16.91 7.03
N LEU A 327 -14.50 -17.81 7.13
CA LEU A 327 -14.64 -18.71 8.28
C LEU A 327 -13.45 -19.69 8.41
N LYS A 328 -13.01 -20.29 7.30
CA LYS A 328 -11.81 -21.15 7.28
C LYS A 328 -10.57 -20.37 7.74
N ALA A 329 -10.42 -19.13 7.30
CA ALA A 329 -9.31 -18.26 7.70
C ALA A 329 -9.35 -17.94 9.21
N ILE A 330 -10.54 -17.64 9.75
CA ILE A 330 -10.74 -17.41 11.20
C ILE A 330 -10.36 -18.66 12.00
N GLU A 331 -10.79 -19.85 11.56
CA GLU A 331 -10.44 -21.11 12.23
C GLU A 331 -8.94 -21.37 12.22
N LYS A 332 -8.28 -21.20 11.06
CA LYS A 332 -6.82 -21.32 10.92
C LYS A 332 -6.10 -20.35 11.85
N TYR A 333 -6.58 -19.10 11.95
CA TYR A 333 -6.01 -18.09 12.82
C TYR A 333 -6.14 -18.48 14.30
N LYS A 334 -7.31 -18.94 14.73
CA LYS A 334 -7.52 -19.41 16.12
C LYS A 334 -6.57 -20.56 16.47
N ARG A 335 -6.34 -21.51 15.55
CA ARG A 335 -5.36 -22.60 15.74
C ARG A 335 -3.93 -22.05 15.88
N TYR A 336 -3.54 -21.12 15.00
CA TYR A 336 -2.24 -20.46 15.07
C TYR A 336 -2.03 -19.75 16.41
N VAL A 337 -2.99 -18.93 16.86
CA VAL A 337 -2.87 -18.21 18.14
C VAL A 337 -2.70 -19.18 19.32
N ARG A 338 -3.46 -20.28 19.35
CA ARG A 338 -3.30 -21.32 20.38
C ARG A 338 -1.90 -21.94 20.38
N SER A 339 -1.30 -22.16 19.20
CA SER A 339 0.05 -22.74 19.12
C SER A 339 1.16 -21.82 19.62
N ILE A 340 1.01 -20.50 19.49
CA ILE A 340 2.03 -19.53 19.94
C ILE A 340 1.77 -18.99 21.35
N SER A 341 0.57 -19.21 21.88
CA SER A 341 0.17 -18.81 23.23
C SER A 341 -0.54 -19.98 23.88
N PRO A 342 0.19 -21.06 24.25
CA PRO A 342 -0.39 -22.09 25.08
C PRO A 342 -0.79 -21.41 26.38
N THR A 343 -2.09 -21.15 26.53
CA THR A 343 -2.67 -20.80 27.82
C THR A 343 -2.19 -21.86 28.77
N ARG A 344 -1.34 -21.47 29.73
CA ARG A 344 -1.11 -22.31 30.90
C ARG A 344 -2.47 -22.38 31.58
N GLU A 345 -3.25 -23.41 31.25
CA GLU A 345 -4.42 -23.79 32.03
C GLU A 345 -3.89 -23.94 33.47
N LYS A 346 -4.31 -23.00 34.31
CA LYS A 346 -4.03 -23.01 35.74
C LYS A 346 -5.13 -23.78 36.45
#